data_AF-A0A7M3ZNM4-F1
#
_entry.id   AF-A0A7M3ZNM4-F1
#
_cell.length_a   1.000
_cell.length_b   1.000
_cell.length_c   1.000
_cell.angle_alpha   90.00
_cell.angle_beta   90.00
_cell.angle_gamma   90.00
#
_symmetry.space_group_name_H-M   'P 1'
#
loop_
_entity.id
_entity.type
_entity.pdbx_description
1 polymer ?
#
loop_
_entity_poly.entity_id
_entity_poly.type
_entity_poly.pdbx_seq_one_letter_code
_entity_poly.pdbx_strand_id
1 'polypeptide(L)'
;MGDSAVNITVETCSPETVVPPWIRTNTANEGNDLLIIYPNEATRSNTVQSILREAGSVDSSRHTTLKRIIKSLSIDFRFPVVVPRSPVGLVQVHEKFAAAATRHRFPRLHPDSTRTWTLSKSERLLKLHSYATDQQILSRWEDDPGAHEAERILSSFGKEDLLHEHHVLA
;
A
#
# COMPACT_ATOMS: atom_id res chain seq x y z
N MET A 1 -13.23 -26.06 -25.60
CA MET A 1 -12.75 -24.97 -24.72
C MET A 1 -13.11 -25.42 -23.31
N GLY A 2 -12.14 -25.95 -22.57
CA GLY A 2 -12.39 -26.63 -21.30
C GLY A 2 -12.71 -25.64 -20.19
N ASP A 3 -13.83 -25.87 -19.53
CA ASP A 3 -14.25 -25.15 -18.33
C ASP A 3 -13.29 -25.52 -17.19
N SER A 4 -12.31 -24.65 -16.92
CA SER A 4 -11.37 -24.85 -15.82
C SER A 4 -12.08 -24.50 -14.52
N ALA A 5 -12.84 -25.46 -13.99
CA ALA A 5 -13.49 -25.32 -12.70
C ALA A 5 -12.45 -24.96 -11.62
N VAL A 6 -12.69 -23.87 -10.89
CA VAL A 6 -11.82 -23.45 -9.79
C VAL A 6 -11.95 -24.49 -8.67
N ASN A 7 -10.89 -25.23 -8.39
CA ASN A 7 -10.84 -26.19 -7.28
C ASN A 7 -10.71 -25.43 -5.95
N ILE A 8 -11.85 -25.04 -5.38
CA ILE A 8 -11.91 -24.40 -4.06
C ILE A 8 -12.24 -25.47 -3.02
N THR A 9 -11.37 -25.61 -2.03
CA THR A 9 -11.57 -26.50 -0.88
C THR A 9 -11.50 -25.70 0.42
N VAL A 10 -12.27 -26.12 1.42
CA VAL A 10 -12.22 -25.54 2.77
C VAL A 10 -11.91 -26.67 3.74
N GLU A 11 -10.94 -26.43 4.63
CA GLU A 11 -10.52 -27.37 5.66
C GLU A 11 -10.61 -26.68 7.02
N THR A 12 -11.18 -27.37 8.00
CA THR A 12 -11.26 -26.89 9.38
C THR A 12 -10.01 -27.31 10.13
N CYS A 13 -9.35 -26.35 10.78
CA CYS A 13 -8.20 -26.62 11.65
C CYS A 13 -8.60 -26.52 13.13
N SER A 14 -7.84 -27.21 13.99
CA SER A 14 -7.95 -27.04 15.45
C SER A 14 -7.60 -25.60 15.84
N PRO A 15 -8.19 -25.02 16.90
CA PRO A 15 -7.80 -23.70 17.42
C PRO A 15 -6.30 -23.59 17.75
N GLU A 16 -5.64 -24.71 18.04
CA GLU A 16 -4.23 -24.79 18.37
C GLU A 16 -3.31 -24.75 17.14
N THR A 17 -3.87 -24.95 15.94
CA THR A 17 -3.10 -25.06 14.69
C THR A 17 -3.66 -24.11 13.66
N VAL A 18 -2.95 -23.00 13.41
CA VAL A 18 -3.35 -21.98 12.42
C VAL A 18 -3.24 -22.50 10.98
N VAL A 19 -2.37 -23.48 10.76
CA VAL A 19 -2.06 -24.04 9.43
C VAL A 19 -2.24 -25.56 9.46
N PRO A 20 -2.94 -26.16 8.48
CA PRO A 20 -3.08 -27.61 8.38
C PRO A 20 -1.72 -28.34 8.43
N PRO A 21 -1.62 -29.48 9.12
CA PRO A 21 -0.36 -30.22 9.25
C PRO A 21 0.29 -30.56 7.91
N TRP A 22 -0.50 -30.90 6.89
CA TRP A 22 0.00 -31.26 5.56
C TRP A 22 0.70 -30.08 4.86
N ILE A 23 0.26 -28.84 5.10
CA ILE A 23 0.94 -27.66 4.57
C ILE A 23 2.33 -27.53 5.19
N ARG A 24 2.45 -27.76 6.51
CA ARG A 24 3.74 -27.66 7.22
C ARG A 24 4.77 -28.63 6.67
N THR A 25 4.35 -29.87 6.39
CA THR A 25 5.21 -30.89 5.77
C THR A 25 5.61 -30.53 4.34
N ASN A 26 4.70 -29.95 3.56
CA ASN A 26 4.95 -29.61 2.16
C ASN A 26 5.67 -28.27 1.95
N THR A 27 5.60 -27.34 2.91
CA THR A 27 6.35 -26.06 2.86
C THR A 27 7.85 -26.25 3.06
N ALA A 28 8.27 -27.33 3.71
CA ALA A 28 9.67 -27.68 3.90
C ALA A 28 10.30 -28.35 2.67
N ASN A 29 9.47 -28.92 1.77
CA ASN A 29 9.95 -29.61 0.59
C ASN A 29 10.19 -28.61 -0.54
N GLU A 30 11.42 -28.56 -1.04
CA GLU A 30 11.80 -27.78 -2.22
C GLU A 30 10.98 -28.26 -3.44
N GLY A 31 10.22 -27.36 -4.08
CA GLY A 31 9.57 -27.63 -5.37
C GLY A 31 8.05 -27.37 -5.47
N ASN A 32 7.33 -27.11 -4.38
CA ASN A 32 5.87 -26.87 -4.45
C ASN A 32 5.53 -25.40 -4.67
N ASP A 33 4.82 -25.01 -5.73
CA ASP A 33 4.42 -23.60 -5.95
C ASP A 33 3.23 -23.20 -5.07
N LEU A 34 3.48 -23.01 -3.77
CA LEU A 34 2.49 -22.69 -2.75
C LEU A 34 2.68 -21.24 -2.25
N LEU A 35 1.61 -20.45 -2.29
CA LEU A 35 1.52 -19.14 -1.64
C LEU A 35 0.59 -19.21 -0.43
N ILE A 36 1.11 -18.89 0.75
CA ILE A 36 0.36 -18.94 2.02
C ILE A 36 0.07 -17.53 2.51
N ILE A 37 -1.22 -17.24 2.67
CA ILE A 37 -1.71 -15.92 3.11
C ILE A 37 -2.21 -16.01 4.55
N TYR A 38 -1.56 -15.27 5.44
CA TYR A 38 -1.89 -15.18 6.86
C TYR A 38 -2.79 -13.96 7.14
N PRO A 39 -3.62 -14.02 8.20
CA PRO A 39 -4.54 -12.93 8.54
C PRO A 39 -3.81 -11.66 9.00
N ASN A 40 -2.65 -11.80 9.65
CA ASN A 40 -1.85 -10.69 10.14
C ASN A 40 -0.37 -11.08 10.29
N GLU A 41 0.47 -10.07 10.56
CA GLU A 41 1.93 -10.19 10.64
C GLU A 41 2.39 -11.04 11.83
N ALA A 42 1.76 -10.89 12.99
CA ALA A 42 2.10 -11.64 14.20
C ALA A 42 1.88 -13.15 13.98
N THR A 43 0.74 -13.53 13.40
CA THR A 43 0.44 -14.92 13.06
C THR A 43 1.44 -15.46 12.04
N ARG A 44 1.77 -14.71 10.97
CA ARG A 44 2.78 -15.16 10.00
C ARG A 44 4.12 -15.39 10.68
N SER A 45 4.61 -14.41 11.43
CA SER A 45 5.93 -14.46 12.06
C SER A 45 6.05 -15.67 13.00
N ASN A 46 5.04 -15.87 13.86
CA ASN A 46 5.00 -17.01 14.77
C ASN A 46 4.98 -18.35 14.02
N THR A 47 4.19 -18.47 12.95
CA THR A 47 4.11 -19.71 12.18
C THR A 47 5.41 -20.00 11.41
N VAL A 48 6.00 -19.00 10.75
CA VAL A 48 7.28 -19.17 10.03
C VAL A 48 8.39 -19.57 11.01
N GLN A 49 8.43 -18.99 12.21
CA GLN A 49 9.38 -19.42 13.24
C GLN A 49 9.12 -20.85 13.73
N SER A 50 7.87 -21.25 13.92
CA SER A 50 7.52 -22.63 14.28
C SER A 50 7.96 -23.62 13.21
N ILE A 51 7.70 -23.33 11.93
CA ILE A 51 8.12 -24.18 10.80
C ILE A 51 9.65 -24.26 10.77
N LEU A 52 10.36 -23.12 10.90
CA LEU A 52 11.81 -23.09 10.90
C LEU A 52 12.41 -23.94 12.04
N ARG A 53 11.81 -23.93 13.23
CA ARG A 53 12.26 -24.76 14.37
C ARG A 53 12.09 -26.26 14.14
N GLU A 54 11.06 -26.67 13.39
CA GLU A 54 10.73 -28.08 13.18
C GLU A 54 11.37 -28.66 11.91
N ALA A 55 11.37 -27.91 10.81
CA ALA A 55 11.87 -28.35 9.51
C ALA A 55 13.32 -27.92 9.23
N GLY A 56 13.89 -27.04 10.06
CA GLY A 56 15.26 -26.51 9.90
C GLY A 56 15.44 -25.48 8.78
N SER A 57 14.48 -25.37 7.86
CA SER A 57 14.46 -24.37 6.79
C SER A 57 13.03 -23.95 6.43
N VAL A 58 12.88 -22.75 5.89
CA VAL A 58 11.59 -22.23 5.40
C VAL A 58 11.83 -21.16 4.31
N ASP A 59 11.17 -21.29 3.17
CA ASP A 59 11.16 -20.23 2.16
C ASP A 59 10.17 -19.14 2.56
N SER A 60 10.65 -18.15 3.32
CA SER A 60 9.83 -17.04 3.80
C SER A 60 9.15 -16.21 2.70
N SER A 61 9.62 -16.26 1.44
CA SER A 61 9.01 -15.50 0.33
C SER A 61 7.60 -15.99 -0.02
N ARG A 62 7.28 -17.25 0.32
CA ARG A 62 5.99 -17.91 0.10
C ARG A 62 4.97 -17.62 1.19
N HIS A 63 5.40 -16.99 2.28
CA HIS A 63 4.56 -16.67 3.42
C HIS A 63 4.30 -15.18 3.46
N THR A 64 3.04 -14.78 3.33
CA THR A 64 2.68 -13.36 3.20
C THR A 64 1.40 -13.03 3.94
N THR A 65 1.02 -11.76 3.96
CA THR A 65 -0.29 -11.30 4.44
C THR A 65 -0.97 -10.56 3.31
N LEU A 66 -2.30 -10.40 3.38
CA LEU A 66 -3.02 -9.63 2.36
C LEU A 66 -2.44 -8.21 2.21
N LYS A 67 -2.03 -7.58 3.32
CA LYS A 67 -1.36 -6.26 3.33
C LYS A 67 -0.02 -6.27 2.59
N ARG A 68 0.80 -7.31 2.78
CA ARG A 68 2.10 -7.43 2.10
C ARG A 68 1.93 -7.69 0.60
N ILE A 69 0.98 -8.55 0.21
CA ILE A 69 0.65 -8.78 -1.21
C ILE A 69 0.22 -7.48 -1.87
N ILE A 70 -0.75 -6.76 -1.28
CA ILE A 70 -1.21 -5.48 -1.83
C ILE A 70 -0.02 -4.52 -1.97
N LYS A 71 0.84 -4.42 -0.96
CA LYS A 71 2.02 -3.56 -1.02
C LYS A 71 2.98 -3.94 -2.14
N SER A 72 3.32 -5.23 -2.26
CA SER A 72 4.20 -5.73 -3.33
C SER A 72 3.60 -5.47 -4.71
N LEU A 73 2.32 -5.81 -4.91
CA LEU A 73 1.62 -5.54 -6.17
C LEU A 73 1.57 -4.04 -6.47
N SER A 74 1.36 -3.19 -5.47
CA SER A 74 1.37 -1.75 -5.69
C SER A 74 2.71 -1.21 -6.16
N ILE A 75 3.82 -1.79 -5.67
CA ILE A 75 5.16 -1.44 -6.14
C ILE A 75 5.38 -1.97 -7.56
N ASP A 76 5.03 -3.22 -7.82
CA ASP A 76 5.25 -3.89 -9.11
C ASP A 76 4.44 -3.22 -10.24
N PHE A 77 3.17 -2.88 -9.97
CA PHE A 77 2.31 -2.15 -10.89
C PHE A 77 2.58 -0.64 -10.92
N ARG A 78 3.57 -0.16 -10.13
CA ARG A 78 3.93 1.26 -10.01
C ARG A 78 2.71 2.13 -9.75
N PHE A 79 1.80 1.68 -8.88
CA PHE A 79 0.66 2.50 -8.53
C PHE A 79 1.17 3.85 -8.01
N PRO A 80 0.61 4.97 -8.52
CA PRO A 80 1.08 6.29 -8.16
C PRO A 80 1.03 6.48 -6.65
N VAL A 81 2.07 7.16 -6.19
CA VAL A 81 2.48 7.47 -4.82
C VAL A 81 1.38 7.26 -3.77
N VAL A 82 1.69 6.40 -2.80
CA VAL A 82 0.86 6.14 -1.62
C VAL A 82 0.53 7.47 -0.94
N VAL A 83 -0.75 7.85 -0.95
CA VAL A 83 -1.28 8.97 -0.17
C VAL A 83 -0.86 8.76 1.29
N PRO A 84 -0.06 9.65 1.89
CA PRO A 84 0.39 9.46 3.26
C PRO A 84 -0.81 9.40 4.19
N ARG A 85 -0.92 8.30 4.94
CA ARG A 85 -2.00 8.09 5.92
C ARG A 85 -1.54 8.37 7.34
N SER A 86 -0.24 8.54 7.57
CA SER A 86 0.30 8.94 8.88
C SER A 86 0.20 10.45 9.11
N PRO A 87 0.15 10.90 10.38
CA PRO A 87 0.25 12.32 10.73
C PRO A 87 1.53 12.98 10.22
N VAL A 88 2.66 12.27 10.21
CA VAL A 88 3.96 12.78 9.73
C VAL A 88 3.91 13.05 8.23
N GLY A 89 3.42 12.07 7.45
CA GLY A 89 3.28 12.25 6.02
C GLY A 89 2.28 13.35 5.65
N LEU A 90 1.21 13.53 6.44
CA LEU A 90 0.27 14.63 6.23
C LEU A 90 0.94 16.01 6.44
N VAL A 91 1.81 16.15 7.44
CA VAL A 91 2.57 17.40 7.67
C VAL A 91 3.51 17.67 6.49
N GLN A 92 4.24 16.67 6.01
CA GLN A 92 5.14 16.83 4.86
C GLN A 92 4.38 17.22 3.58
N VAL A 93 3.21 16.61 3.34
CA VAL A 93 2.32 17.04 2.25
C VAL A 93 1.86 18.47 2.42
N HIS A 94 1.45 18.83 3.64
CA HIS A 94 0.98 20.18 3.93
C HIS A 94 2.04 21.23 3.61
N GLU A 95 3.30 21.01 4.00
CA GLU A 95 4.41 21.92 3.72
C GLU A 95 4.61 22.13 2.21
N LYS A 96 4.60 21.04 1.44
CA LYS A 96 4.77 21.10 -0.02
C LYS A 96 3.59 21.78 -0.71
N PHE A 97 2.37 21.48 -0.28
CA PHE A 97 1.17 22.13 -0.82
C PHE A 97 1.12 23.61 -0.44
N ALA A 98 1.48 23.97 0.80
CA ALA A 98 1.57 25.37 1.21
C ALA A 98 2.62 26.13 0.39
N ALA A 99 3.81 25.55 0.17
CA ALA A 99 4.85 26.14 -0.68
C ALA A 99 4.43 26.25 -2.15
N ALA A 100 3.62 25.33 -2.66
CA ALA A 100 3.05 25.40 -4.01
C ALA A 100 1.94 26.47 -4.11
N ALA A 101 1.13 26.60 -3.06
CA ALA A 101 0.06 27.58 -2.95
C ALA A 101 0.58 29.02 -2.95
N THR A 102 1.67 29.30 -2.23
CA THR A 102 2.31 30.64 -2.25
C THR A 102 2.87 31.00 -3.62
N ARG A 103 3.22 29.99 -4.43
CA ARG A 103 3.66 30.13 -5.83
C ARG A 103 2.51 30.11 -6.83
N HIS A 104 1.26 30.25 -6.36
CA HIS A 104 0.05 30.28 -7.19
C HIS A 104 -0.15 29.02 -8.05
N ARG A 105 0.31 27.85 -7.60
CA ARG A 105 0.14 26.57 -8.34
C ARG A 105 -1.26 25.95 -8.21
N PHE A 106 -2.12 26.52 -7.36
CA PHE A 106 -3.51 26.05 -7.15
C PHE A 106 -4.54 27.15 -7.42
N PRO A 107 -4.63 27.70 -8.65
CA PRO A 107 -5.43 28.89 -8.93
C PRO A 107 -6.93 28.73 -8.62
N ARG A 108 -7.50 27.54 -8.86
CA ARG A 108 -8.93 27.26 -8.57
C ARG A 108 -9.22 27.03 -7.08
N LEU A 109 -8.30 26.40 -6.34
CA LEU A 109 -8.48 26.08 -4.90
C LEU A 109 -7.97 27.20 -3.97
N HIS A 110 -7.08 28.05 -4.47
CA HIS A 110 -6.41 29.11 -3.73
C HIS A 110 -6.04 30.29 -4.65
N PRO A 111 -7.05 31.07 -5.07
CA PRO A 111 -6.85 32.18 -6.00
C PRO A 111 -6.01 33.32 -5.39
N ASP A 112 -6.11 33.50 -4.07
CA ASP A 112 -5.39 34.53 -3.32
C ASP A 112 -4.20 33.91 -2.59
N SER A 113 -3.00 34.05 -3.17
CA SER A 113 -1.74 33.52 -2.62
C SER A 113 -1.22 34.27 -1.40
N THR A 114 -1.87 35.38 -1.01
CA THR A 114 -1.53 36.10 0.23
C THR A 114 -2.14 35.43 1.46
N ARG A 115 -3.18 34.62 1.26
CA ARG A 115 -3.84 33.86 2.35
C ARG A 115 -3.02 32.63 2.72
N THR A 116 -3.10 32.26 4.00
CA THR A 116 -2.48 31.02 4.47
C THR A 116 -3.18 29.81 3.86
N TRP A 117 -2.40 28.89 3.29
CA TRP A 117 -2.88 27.56 2.93
C TRP A 117 -3.07 26.73 4.21
N THR A 118 -4.27 26.20 4.45
CA THR A 118 -4.58 25.49 5.69
C THR A 118 -4.37 23.98 5.59
N LEU A 119 -4.18 23.31 6.73
CA LEU A 119 -4.09 21.85 6.80
C LEU A 119 -5.34 21.18 6.19
N SER A 120 -6.53 21.69 6.50
CA SER A 120 -7.80 21.16 5.94
C SER A 120 -7.86 21.22 4.41
N LYS A 121 -7.25 22.23 3.76
CA LYS A 121 -7.15 22.26 2.30
C LYS A 121 -6.26 21.14 1.77
N SER A 122 -5.20 20.82 2.49
CA SER A 122 -4.27 19.74 2.12
C SER A 122 -4.96 18.38 2.21
N GLU A 123 -5.69 18.13 3.29
CA GLU A 123 -6.50 16.91 3.46
C GLU A 123 -7.56 16.75 2.37
N ARG A 124 -8.28 17.81 2.03
CA ARG A 124 -9.30 17.78 0.96
C ARG A 124 -8.68 17.52 -0.40
N LEU A 125 -7.55 18.16 -0.70
CA LEU A 125 -6.85 17.96 -1.96
C LEU A 125 -6.29 16.54 -2.07
N LEU A 126 -5.79 15.96 -0.97
CA LEU A 126 -5.38 14.55 -0.93
C LEU A 126 -6.57 13.60 -1.18
N LYS A 127 -7.73 13.85 -0.56
CA LYS A 127 -8.94 13.03 -0.80
C LYS A 127 -9.38 13.11 -2.26
N LEU A 128 -9.36 14.31 -2.83
CA LEU A 128 -9.68 14.53 -4.24
C LEU A 128 -8.71 13.80 -5.16
N HIS A 129 -7.40 13.92 -4.89
CA HIS A 129 -6.35 13.24 -5.64
C HIS A 129 -6.50 11.71 -5.58
N SER A 130 -6.75 11.15 -4.39
CA SER A 130 -7.03 9.72 -4.22
C SER A 130 -8.20 9.28 -5.08
N TYR A 131 -9.33 9.99 -5.01
CA TYR A 131 -10.51 9.68 -5.81
C TYR A 131 -10.21 9.76 -7.33
N ALA A 132 -9.54 10.82 -7.78
CA ALA A 132 -9.21 11.00 -9.19
C ALA A 132 -8.23 9.94 -9.71
N THR A 133 -7.34 9.47 -8.85
CA THR A 133 -6.39 8.38 -9.14
C THR A 133 -7.13 7.05 -9.26
N ASP A 134 -7.98 6.73 -8.29
CA ASP A 134 -8.77 5.49 -8.27
C ASP A 134 -9.69 5.37 -9.49
N GLN A 135 -10.26 6.51 -9.93
CA GLN A 135 -11.09 6.57 -11.13
C GLN A 135 -10.29 6.70 -12.44
N GLN A 136 -8.95 6.78 -12.37
CA GLN A 136 -8.05 6.95 -13.52
C GLN A 136 -8.38 8.18 -14.39
N ILE A 137 -8.87 9.26 -13.77
CA ILE A 137 -9.32 10.47 -14.48
C ILE A 137 -8.31 11.62 -14.46
N LEU A 138 -7.21 11.53 -13.68
CA LEU A 138 -6.24 12.61 -13.51
C LEU A 138 -5.74 13.23 -14.84
N SER A 139 -5.49 12.41 -15.86
CA SER A 139 -4.96 12.86 -17.16
C SER A 139 -6.01 13.39 -18.13
N ARG A 140 -7.30 13.17 -17.84
CA ARG A 140 -8.43 13.50 -18.73
C ARG A 140 -9.38 14.54 -18.14
N TRP A 141 -9.15 14.96 -16.90
CA TRP A 141 -10.00 15.93 -16.23
C TRP A 141 -9.66 17.36 -16.67
N GLU A 142 -10.37 17.86 -17.69
CA GLU A 142 -10.17 19.22 -18.23
C GLU A 142 -10.33 20.31 -17.16
N ASP A 143 -11.33 20.15 -16.29
CA ASP A 143 -11.65 21.09 -15.21
C ASP A 143 -11.00 20.76 -13.87
N ASP A 144 -9.84 20.09 -13.87
CA ASP A 144 -9.11 19.73 -12.66
C ASP A 144 -8.89 20.96 -11.74
N PRO A 145 -9.43 20.97 -10.50
CA PRO A 145 -9.20 22.05 -9.56
C PRO A 145 -7.77 22.06 -8.97
N GLY A 146 -7.00 20.99 -9.15
CA GLY A 146 -5.59 20.91 -8.73
C GLY A 146 -5.10 19.51 -8.33
N ALA A 147 -5.86 18.45 -8.62
CA ALA A 147 -5.49 17.06 -8.35
C ALA A 147 -4.30 16.60 -9.19
N HIS A 148 -4.18 17.04 -10.44
CA HIS A 148 -3.02 16.77 -11.29
C HIS A 148 -1.77 17.50 -10.76
N GLU A 149 -1.94 18.71 -10.24
CA GLU A 149 -0.86 19.44 -9.58
C GLU A 149 -0.40 18.72 -8.30
N ALA A 150 -1.35 18.20 -7.52
CA ALA A 150 -1.08 17.38 -6.35
C ALA A 150 -0.29 16.12 -6.71
N GLU A 151 -0.67 15.39 -7.77
CA GLU A 151 0.06 14.22 -8.27
C GLU A 151 1.52 14.57 -8.62
N ARG A 152 1.73 15.69 -9.31
CA ARG A 152 3.09 16.15 -9.67
C ARG A 152 3.94 16.43 -8.43
N ILE A 153 3.34 17.02 -7.39
CA ILE A 153 4.03 17.29 -6.13
C ILE A 153 4.32 15.99 -5.38
N LEU A 154 3.33 15.11 -5.22
CA LEU A 154 3.48 13.83 -4.53
C LEU A 154 4.53 12.93 -5.20
N SER A 155 4.55 12.93 -6.54
CA SER A 155 5.58 12.24 -7.33
C SER A 155 7.01 12.71 -7.05
N SER A 156 7.23 13.91 -6.50
CA SER A 156 8.56 14.37 -6.12
C SER A 156 9.06 13.76 -4.80
N PHE A 157 8.16 13.26 -3.95
CA PHE A 157 8.54 12.82 -2.61
C PHE A 157 9.43 11.58 -2.64
N GLY A 158 9.25 10.70 -3.63
CA GLY A 158 10.13 9.54 -3.82
C GLY A 158 11.56 9.93 -4.22
N LYS A 159 11.77 11.09 -4.85
CA LYS A 159 13.10 11.61 -5.21
C LYS A 159 13.76 12.37 -4.06
N GLU A 160 12.93 13.03 -3.25
CA GLU A 160 13.35 13.87 -2.13
C GLU A 160 13.44 13.09 -0.81
N ASP A 161 13.21 11.78 -0.87
CA ASP A 161 13.18 10.88 0.28
C ASP A 161 12.18 11.35 1.37
N LEU A 162 11.13 12.07 0.97
CA LEU A 162 10.15 12.64 1.89
C LEU A 162 9.06 11.63 2.29
N LEU A 163 8.99 10.47 1.63
CA LEU A 163 8.11 9.37 2.01
C LEU A 163 8.94 8.20 2.57
N HIS A 164 9.53 8.40 3.76
CA HIS A 164 9.94 7.26 4.58
C HIS A 164 8.72 6.64 5.29
N GLU A 165 7.73 6.14 4.54
CA GLU A 165 6.80 5.12 5.08
C GLU A 165 7.26 3.71 4.66
N HIS A 166 8.57 3.48 4.78
CA HIS A 166 9.19 2.16 4.88
C HIS A 166 9.97 2.08 6.20
N HIS A 167 9.22 1.94 7.29
CA HIS A 167 9.54 1.43 8.65
C HIS A 167 8.58 2.19 9.57
N VAL A 168 7.48 1.62 10.04
CA VAL A 168 7.35 0.71 11.18
C VAL A 168 5.85 0.31 11.14
N LEU A 169 5.47 -0.95 11.05
CA LEU A 169 5.40 -1.87 12.18
C LEU A 169 5.75 -3.30 11.77
N ALA A 170 6.59 -3.89 12.62
CA ALA A 170 6.77 -5.32 12.81
C ALA A 170 5.45 -6.05 13.13
#